data_AF-A0A957VFT8-F1
#
_entry.id   AF-A0A957VFT8-F1
#
_cell.length_a   1.000
_cell.length_b   1.000
_cell.length_c   1.000
_cell.angle_alpha   90.00
_cell.angle_beta   90.00
_cell.angle_gamma   90.00
#
_symmetry.space_group_name_H-M   'P 1'
#
loop_
_entity.id
_entity.type
_entity.pdbx_description
1 polymer ?
#
loop_
_entity_poly.entity_id
_entity_poly.type
_entity_poly.pdbx_seq_one_letter_code
_entity_poly.pdbx_strand_id
1 'polypeptide(L)'
;MVRKLTIALAIAFLTFVLLQSPRPVQSQTVEPVLSFVLLAQNDVQQMAAVKTYVSQSEGRITHSFQGQAFVAKLPVTLIPDLKGRAEVAAVFTEAVSPASLANYGTEVGRWAAVWNSLVAPPAPNPDDLAKLEAHSLEEQEHAFVAPDLPPIDTLNLAEGSAITPGYYQTSEYMAGTVAVGIVLVESNGVGDPSTENWTEEEKQTTFNEIVAGLNWWAELEPRANLSFVYDDHFSNPLPTSVEPISRSYFDQKYWIADALNGLGHYASSYFTQVRDYNNAIRNTYQTDWAFTIFVVDSA
;
A
#
# COMPACT_ATOMS: atom_id res chain seq x y z
N MET A 1 22.20 -89.51 -14.49
CA MET A 1 23.13 -89.03 -13.46
C MET A 1 23.72 -87.72 -13.95
N VAL A 2 23.12 -86.57 -13.62
CA VAL A 2 23.65 -85.24 -13.92
C VAL A 2 23.46 -84.40 -12.66
N ARG A 3 24.57 -83.90 -12.10
CA ARG A 3 24.66 -83.24 -10.80
C ARG A 3 24.57 -81.73 -10.96
N LYS A 4 23.98 -81.12 -9.91
CA LYS A 4 23.47 -79.75 -9.81
C LYS A 4 24.54 -78.66 -9.79
N LEU A 5 24.09 -77.51 -10.27
CA LEU A 5 24.66 -76.16 -10.29
C LEU A 5 24.64 -75.52 -8.88
N THR A 6 25.67 -74.76 -8.52
CA THR A 6 25.56 -73.69 -7.51
C THR A 6 26.48 -72.53 -7.90
N ILE A 7 25.88 -71.34 -7.99
CA ILE A 7 26.47 -70.05 -8.36
C ILE A 7 26.91 -69.33 -7.08
N ALA A 8 28.09 -68.69 -7.10
CA ALA A 8 28.52 -67.75 -6.07
C ALA A 8 28.81 -66.39 -6.71
N LEU A 9 28.18 -65.34 -6.19
CA LEU A 9 28.21 -63.95 -6.64
C LEU A 9 29.28 -63.18 -5.85
N ALA A 10 30.21 -62.50 -6.53
CA ALA A 10 31.20 -61.61 -5.92
C ALA A 10 30.82 -60.14 -6.19
N ILE A 11 30.69 -59.34 -5.13
CA ILE A 11 30.36 -57.92 -5.16
C ILE A 11 31.66 -57.11 -5.24
N ALA A 12 31.83 -56.28 -6.26
CA ALA A 12 32.93 -55.33 -6.38
C ALA A 12 32.47 -53.92 -5.91
N PHE A 13 33.17 -53.36 -4.93
CA PHE A 13 33.00 -51.97 -4.48
C PHE A 13 33.83 -51.04 -5.38
N LEU A 14 33.17 -50.08 -6.04
CA LEU A 14 33.81 -49.00 -6.80
C LEU A 14 33.68 -47.70 -5.98
N THR A 15 34.76 -47.24 -5.36
CA THR A 15 34.80 -45.94 -4.68
C THR A 15 35.01 -44.82 -5.70
N PHE A 16 33.99 -43.99 -5.89
CA PHE A 16 34.05 -42.77 -6.69
C PHE A 16 34.58 -41.61 -5.82
N VAL A 17 35.75 -41.07 -6.14
CA VAL A 17 36.25 -39.83 -5.54
C VAL A 17 35.64 -38.66 -6.33
N LEU A 18 34.66 -37.98 -5.73
CA LEU A 18 34.12 -36.73 -6.26
C LEU A 18 35.11 -35.59 -5.99
N LEU A 19 35.75 -35.07 -7.04
CA LEU A 19 36.38 -33.75 -6.99
C LEU A 19 35.28 -32.71 -6.73
N GLN A 20 35.27 -32.11 -5.55
CA GLN A 20 34.43 -30.95 -5.26
C GLN A 20 34.96 -29.75 -6.04
N SER A 21 34.21 -29.29 -7.05
CA SER A 21 34.42 -27.97 -7.64
C SER A 21 34.30 -26.91 -6.54
N PRO A 22 35.11 -25.84 -6.54
CA PRO A 22 34.94 -24.75 -5.59
C PRO A 22 33.52 -24.18 -5.75
N ARG A 23 32.75 -24.20 -4.68
CA ARG A 23 31.43 -23.58 -4.64
C ARG A 23 31.61 -22.09 -4.99
N PRO A 24 30.78 -21.50 -5.87
CA PRO A 24 30.78 -20.05 -6.02
C PRO A 24 30.51 -19.43 -4.65
N VAL A 25 31.34 -18.47 -4.27
CA VAL A 25 31.14 -17.66 -3.07
C VAL A 25 29.77 -17.03 -3.20
N GLN A 26 28.84 -17.46 -2.34
CA GLN A 26 27.56 -16.82 -2.20
C GLN A 26 27.85 -15.41 -1.68
N SER A 27 27.77 -14.41 -2.56
CA SER A 27 27.76 -13.00 -2.16
C SER A 27 26.74 -12.87 -1.04
N GLN A 28 27.16 -12.43 0.14
CA GLN A 28 26.23 -12.00 1.18
C GLN A 28 25.51 -10.78 0.60
N THR A 29 24.33 -10.99 0.02
CA THR A 29 23.43 -9.92 -0.38
C THR A 29 23.09 -9.15 0.89
N VAL A 30 23.70 -7.98 1.06
CA VAL A 30 23.33 -7.03 2.12
C VAL A 30 21.87 -6.68 1.88
N GLU A 31 21.05 -6.89 2.90
CA GLU A 31 19.62 -6.63 2.80
C GLU A 31 19.37 -5.13 2.53
N PRO A 32 18.49 -4.77 1.57
CA PRO A 32 18.10 -3.39 1.36
C PRO A 32 17.53 -2.74 2.63
N VAL A 33 17.94 -1.51 2.90
CA VAL A 33 17.54 -0.75 4.08
C VAL A 33 16.31 0.10 3.75
N LEU A 34 15.25 -0.06 4.55
CA LEU A 34 14.09 0.81 4.46
C LEU A 34 14.52 2.25 4.77
N SER A 35 14.13 3.19 3.93
CA SER A 35 14.59 4.57 3.98
C SER A 35 13.47 5.55 3.62
N PHE A 36 13.40 6.66 4.33
CA PHE A 36 12.58 7.81 3.98
C PHE A 36 13.44 8.85 3.24
N VAL A 37 13.08 9.11 1.99
CA VAL A 37 13.76 10.07 1.13
C VAL A 37 12.92 11.34 1.05
N LEU A 38 13.50 12.45 1.47
CA LEU A 38 12.90 13.78 1.44
C LEU A 38 13.56 14.62 0.34
N LEU A 39 12.75 15.19 -0.54
CA LEU A 39 13.21 16.12 -1.55
C LEU A 39 13.31 17.55 -1.01
N ALA A 40 14.21 18.33 -1.61
CA ALA A 40 14.42 19.73 -1.27
C ALA A 40 13.20 20.62 -1.58
N GLN A 41 12.38 20.23 -2.55
CA GLN A 41 11.21 20.97 -3.00
C GLN A 41 10.04 20.00 -3.26
N ASN A 42 8.82 20.53 -3.18
CA ASN A 42 7.64 19.81 -3.64
C ASN A 42 7.54 19.95 -5.16
N ASP A 43 8.06 18.95 -5.87
CA ASP A 43 8.12 18.91 -7.33
C ASP A 43 7.94 17.46 -7.82
N VAL A 44 6.79 17.21 -8.45
CA VAL A 44 6.39 15.90 -8.95
C VAL A 44 7.36 15.38 -10.02
N GLN A 45 7.93 16.25 -10.86
CA GLN A 45 8.85 15.83 -11.92
C GLN A 45 10.22 15.46 -11.33
N GLN A 46 10.72 16.25 -10.38
CA GLN A 46 11.96 15.90 -9.66
C GLN A 46 11.79 14.61 -8.88
N MET A 47 10.67 14.43 -8.18
CA MET A 47 10.37 13.20 -7.47
C MET A 47 10.32 12.00 -8.42
N ALA A 48 9.69 12.13 -9.59
CA ALA A 48 9.69 11.07 -10.61
C ALA A 48 11.10 10.73 -11.10
N ALA A 49 11.96 11.72 -11.32
CA ALA A 49 13.35 11.51 -11.72
C ALA A 49 14.17 10.78 -10.63
N VAL A 50 14.02 11.18 -9.36
CA VAL A 50 14.70 10.52 -8.23
C VAL A 50 14.20 9.07 -8.07
N LYS A 51 12.88 8.83 -8.13
CA LYS A 51 12.32 7.47 -8.07
C LYS A 51 12.80 6.60 -9.23
N THR A 52 12.89 7.15 -10.45
CA THR A 52 13.43 6.43 -11.61
C THR A 52 14.87 6.01 -11.37
N TYR A 53 15.71 6.89 -10.82
CA TYR A 53 17.09 6.56 -10.47
C TYR A 53 17.18 5.47 -9.38
N VAL A 54 16.31 5.53 -8.36
CA VAL A 54 16.21 4.51 -7.33
C VAL A 54 15.89 3.14 -7.95
N SER A 55 14.85 3.06 -8.79
CA SER A 55 14.46 1.80 -9.45
C SER A 55 15.55 1.25 -10.38
N GLN A 56 16.27 2.12 -11.09
CA GLN A 56 17.40 1.72 -11.95
C GLN A 56 18.61 1.22 -11.16
N SER A 57 18.70 1.60 -9.89
CA SER A 57 19.79 1.27 -8.98
C SER A 57 19.39 0.19 -7.96
N GLU A 58 18.49 -0.72 -8.37
CA GLU A 58 17.98 -1.86 -7.58
C GLU A 58 17.23 -1.49 -6.28
N GLY A 59 16.90 -0.21 -6.10
CA GLY A 59 16.01 0.22 -5.02
C GLY A 59 14.55 -0.02 -5.37
N ARG A 60 13.72 -0.25 -4.34
CA ARG A 60 12.28 -0.47 -4.49
C ARG A 60 11.51 0.59 -3.71
N ILE A 61 10.72 1.39 -4.40
CA ILE A 61 9.78 2.32 -3.77
C ILE A 61 8.61 1.52 -3.20
N THR A 62 8.16 1.83 -1.98
CA THR A 62 6.98 1.21 -1.36
C THR A 62 5.86 2.22 -1.13
N HIS A 63 6.19 3.47 -0.77
CA HIS A 63 5.20 4.53 -0.57
C HIS A 63 5.68 5.84 -1.19
N SER A 64 4.81 6.56 -1.88
CA SER A 64 5.05 7.89 -2.43
C SER A 64 4.10 8.90 -1.81
N PHE A 65 4.64 10.00 -1.30
CA PHE A 65 3.90 11.12 -0.73
C PHE A 65 4.10 12.35 -1.62
N GLN A 66 2.99 13.01 -1.96
CA GLN A 66 2.87 13.95 -3.07
C GLN A 66 4.08 14.88 -3.26
N GLY A 67 4.80 14.67 -4.37
CA GLY A 67 5.85 15.55 -4.90
C GLY A 67 7.10 15.80 -4.05
N GLN A 68 7.16 15.37 -2.79
CA GLN A 68 8.23 15.80 -1.89
C GLN A 68 8.83 14.70 -1.00
N ALA A 69 8.18 13.55 -0.81
CA ALA A 69 8.78 12.46 -0.05
C ALA A 69 8.35 11.08 -0.52
N PHE A 70 9.17 10.06 -0.26
CA PHE A 70 8.81 8.67 -0.50
C PHE A 70 9.57 7.73 0.44
N VAL A 71 9.01 6.54 0.66
CA VAL A 71 9.67 5.43 1.36
C VAL A 71 10.15 4.43 0.32
N ALA A 72 11.37 3.95 0.48
CA ALA A 72 11.96 2.95 -0.38
C ALA A 72 12.88 2.00 0.38
N LYS A 73 12.97 0.75 -0.07
CA LYS A 73 14.06 -0.15 0.26
C LYS A 73 15.25 0.13 -0.65
N LEU A 74 16.35 0.57 -0.07
CA LEU A 74 17.53 1.01 -0.81
C LEU A 74 18.73 0.09 -0.53
N PRO A 75 19.50 -0.31 -1.54
CA PRO A 75 20.83 -0.85 -1.31
C PRO A 75 21.66 0.14 -0.49
N VAL A 76 22.42 -0.35 0.49
CA VAL A 76 23.23 0.52 1.38
C VAL A 76 24.20 1.41 0.60
N THR A 77 24.68 0.93 -0.54
CA THR A 77 25.58 1.67 -1.45
C THR A 77 24.90 2.86 -2.13
N LEU A 78 23.58 2.86 -2.29
CA LEU A 78 22.83 3.92 -2.97
C LEU A 78 22.55 5.13 -2.05
N ILE A 79 22.58 4.94 -0.73
CA ILE A 79 22.24 5.98 0.24
C ILE A 79 23.18 7.20 0.15
N PRO A 80 24.52 7.05 0.12
CA PRO A 80 25.42 8.19 -0.04
C PRO A 80 25.21 8.92 -1.38
N ASP A 81 24.94 8.18 -2.46
CA ASP A 81 24.72 8.76 -3.79
C ASP A 81 23.46 9.61 -3.83
N LEU A 82 22.36 9.14 -3.21
CA LEU A 82 21.14 9.93 -3.08
C LEU A 82 21.36 11.18 -2.23
N LYS A 83 22.09 11.09 -1.11
CA LYS A 83 22.43 12.25 -0.27
C LYS A 83 23.28 13.29 -0.99
N GLY A 84 24.02 12.89 -2.03
CA GLY A 84 24.83 13.80 -2.86
C GLY A 84 24.04 14.54 -3.94
N ARG A 85 22.77 14.22 -4.17
CA ARG A 85 21.92 14.86 -5.19
C ARG A 85 21.35 16.17 -4.70
N ALA A 86 21.37 17.20 -5.55
CA ALA A 86 20.89 18.53 -5.19
C ALA A 86 19.38 18.58 -4.90
N GLU A 87 18.62 17.68 -5.52
CA GLU A 87 17.17 17.55 -5.38
C GLU A 87 16.76 16.83 -4.09
N VAL A 88 17.68 16.09 -3.45
CA VAL A 88 17.44 15.31 -2.23
C VAL A 88 17.90 16.13 -1.02
N ALA A 89 16.96 16.49 -0.16
CA ALA A 89 17.27 17.19 1.09
C ALA A 89 17.89 16.24 2.12
N ALA A 90 17.33 15.04 2.26
CA ALA A 90 17.77 14.08 3.24
C ALA A 90 17.35 12.65 2.88
N VAL A 91 18.11 11.68 3.39
CA VAL A 91 17.75 10.27 3.42
C VAL A 91 17.88 9.78 4.85
N PHE A 92 16.77 9.36 5.43
CA PHE A 92 16.67 8.87 6.80
C PHE A 92 16.48 7.35 6.80
N THR A 93 17.21 6.66 7.68
CA THR A 93 17.12 5.21 7.90
C THR A 93 16.65 4.87 9.32
N GLU A 94 16.41 5.89 10.12
CA GLU A 94 15.93 5.82 11.50
C GLU A 94 14.83 6.87 11.70
N ALA A 95 14.18 6.85 12.86
CA ALA A 95 13.14 7.80 13.22
C ALA A 95 13.63 9.25 13.10
N VAL A 96 12.77 10.12 12.56
CA VAL A 96 13.06 11.53 12.30
C VAL A 96 12.46 12.40 13.39
N SER A 97 13.26 13.33 13.90
CA SER A 97 12.79 14.34 14.86
C SER A 97 11.96 15.43 14.14
N PRO A 98 10.77 15.79 14.64
CA PRO A 98 9.95 16.86 14.06
C PRO A 98 10.71 18.19 13.91
N ALA A 99 11.62 18.51 14.84
CA ALA A 99 12.41 19.74 14.79
C ALA A 99 13.30 19.84 13.54
N SER A 100 13.75 18.70 13.00
CA SER A 100 14.56 18.66 11.78
C SER A 100 13.76 18.97 10.50
N LEU A 101 12.42 18.93 10.60
CA LEU A 101 11.51 19.09 9.47
C LEU A 101 10.76 20.43 9.48
N ALA A 102 11.04 21.31 10.45
CA ALA A 102 10.30 22.56 10.66
C ALA A 102 10.21 23.47 9.42
N ASN A 103 11.14 23.35 8.47
CA ASN A 103 11.19 24.16 7.25
C ASN A 103 10.46 23.53 6.04
N TYR A 104 9.88 22.33 6.19
CA TYR A 104 9.30 21.55 5.09
C TYR A 104 7.76 21.50 5.09
N GLY A 105 7.12 22.20 6.03
CA GLY A 105 5.66 22.27 6.13
C GLY A 105 5.03 21.13 6.93
N THR A 106 3.73 21.26 7.18
CA THR A 106 2.96 20.33 8.03
C THR A 106 2.82 18.94 7.41
N GLU A 107 2.65 18.86 6.08
CA GLU A 107 2.51 17.59 5.35
C GLU A 107 3.73 16.69 5.50
N VAL A 108 4.93 17.26 5.36
CA VAL A 108 6.17 16.50 5.58
C VAL A 108 6.27 16.00 7.02
N GLY A 109 5.76 16.76 7.99
CA GLY A 109 5.62 16.31 9.38
C GLY A 109 4.71 15.09 9.51
N ARG A 110 3.53 15.10 8.85
CA ARG A 110 2.60 13.96 8.84
C ARG A 110 3.22 12.70 8.21
N TRP A 111 3.90 12.85 7.08
CA TRP A 111 4.57 11.72 6.40
C TRP A 111 5.77 11.19 7.18
N ALA A 112 6.49 12.06 7.89
CA ALA A 112 7.55 11.64 8.79
C ALA A 112 7.02 10.91 10.02
N ALA A 113 5.82 11.26 10.52
CA ALA A 113 5.16 10.51 11.58
C ALA A 113 4.80 9.08 11.12
N VAL A 114 4.31 8.94 9.88
CA VAL A 114 4.12 7.62 9.24
C VAL A 114 5.45 6.87 9.14
N TRP A 115 6.51 7.52 8.65
CA TRP A 115 7.83 6.89 8.59
C TRP A 115 8.27 6.39 9.98
N ASN A 116 8.10 7.21 11.01
CA ASN A 116 8.44 6.85 12.38
C ASN A 116 7.65 5.64 12.86
N SER A 117 6.35 5.52 12.52
CA SER A 117 5.54 4.34 12.85
C SER A 117 5.95 3.10 12.07
N LEU A 118 6.52 3.23 10.87
CA LEU A 118 7.04 2.08 10.11
C LEU A 118 8.35 1.53 10.70
N VAL A 119 9.27 2.40 11.12
CA VAL A 119 10.57 1.96 11.68
C VAL A 119 10.53 1.65 13.17
N ALA A 120 9.57 2.22 13.89
CA ALA A 120 9.30 1.93 15.28
C ALA A 120 7.78 1.76 15.49
N PRO A 121 7.22 0.62 15.04
CA PRO A 121 5.80 0.36 15.18
C PRO A 121 5.34 0.49 16.63
N PRO A 122 4.22 1.19 16.89
CA PRO A 122 3.66 1.23 18.24
C PRO A 122 3.31 -0.20 18.68
N ALA A 123 3.45 -0.46 19.98
CA ALA A 123 2.98 -1.73 20.52
C ALA A 123 1.46 -1.84 20.25
N PRO A 124 0.97 -3.01 19.80
CA PRO A 124 -0.45 -3.20 19.59
C PRO A 124 -1.21 -2.96 20.90
N ASN A 125 -2.32 -2.23 20.81
CA ASN A 125 -3.16 -1.96 21.96
C ASN A 125 -3.78 -3.29 22.46
N PRO A 126 -3.60 -3.66 23.74
CA PRO A 126 -4.17 -4.88 24.31
C PRO A 126 -5.69 -4.97 24.15
N ASP A 127 -6.40 -3.84 24.20
CA ASP A 127 -7.86 -3.83 24.05
C ASP A 127 -8.28 -4.14 22.60
N ASP A 128 -7.51 -3.68 21.62
CA ASP A 128 -7.77 -3.98 20.21
C ASP A 128 -7.44 -5.43 19.87
N LEU A 129 -6.37 -5.98 20.47
CA LEU A 129 -6.08 -7.42 20.41
C LEU A 129 -7.21 -8.24 21.03
N ALA A 130 -7.73 -7.83 22.19
CA ALA A 130 -8.84 -8.51 22.84
C ALA A 130 -10.14 -8.44 22.01
N LYS A 131 -10.42 -7.32 21.34
CA LYS A 131 -11.55 -7.21 20.39
C LYS A 131 -11.36 -8.14 19.20
N LEU A 132 -10.17 -8.17 18.59
CA LEU A 132 -9.84 -9.09 17.49
C LEU A 132 -10.01 -10.56 17.88
N GLU A 133 -9.60 -10.94 19.09
CA GLU A 133 -9.77 -12.31 19.61
C GLU A 133 -11.23 -12.63 19.98
N ALA A 134 -12.00 -11.65 20.44
CA ALA A 134 -13.41 -11.80 20.81
C ALA A 134 -14.35 -11.86 19.61
N HIS A 135 -13.97 -11.23 18.48
CA HIS A 135 -14.63 -11.45 17.20
C HIS A 135 -14.29 -12.86 16.72
N SER A 136 -15.16 -13.84 16.99
CA SER A 136 -15.14 -15.09 16.25
C SER A 136 -15.17 -14.75 14.76
N LEU A 137 -14.28 -15.36 13.97
CA LEU A 137 -14.34 -15.38 12.50
C LEU A 137 -15.61 -16.12 12.05
N GLU A 138 -16.79 -15.67 12.48
CA GLU A 138 -18.02 -16.01 11.77
C GLU A 138 -17.84 -15.42 10.38
N GLU A 139 -17.76 -16.32 9.40
CA GLU A 139 -17.65 -16.06 7.96
C GLU A 139 -18.90 -15.30 7.47
N GLN A 140 -19.12 -14.10 7.98
CA GLN A 140 -20.14 -13.22 7.46
C GLN A 140 -19.55 -12.54 6.23
N GLU A 141 -20.14 -12.86 5.08
CA GLU A 141 -19.80 -12.21 3.82
C GLU A 141 -20.23 -10.74 3.88
N HIS A 142 -19.29 -9.86 4.25
CA HIS A 142 -19.48 -8.41 4.27
C HIS A 142 -19.13 -7.76 2.92
N ALA A 143 -18.85 -8.57 1.90
CA ALA A 143 -18.60 -8.10 0.55
C ALA A 143 -19.92 -7.83 -0.18
N PHE A 144 -20.14 -6.57 -0.58
CA PHE A 144 -21.24 -6.25 -1.47
C PHE A 144 -20.86 -6.48 -2.93
N VAL A 145 -21.77 -7.09 -3.70
CA VAL A 145 -21.64 -7.18 -5.15
C VAL A 145 -22.15 -5.89 -5.78
N ALA A 146 -21.28 -5.20 -6.52
CA ALA A 146 -21.67 -3.99 -7.25
C ALA A 146 -22.77 -4.35 -8.28
N PRO A 147 -23.92 -3.65 -8.27
CA PRO A 147 -25.09 -4.00 -9.08
C PRO A 147 -24.90 -3.66 -10.57
N ASP A 148 -23.84 -2.94 -10.92
CA ASP A 148 -23.55 -2.39 -12.24
C ASP A 148 -22.33 -3.06 -12.91
N LEU A 149 -21.90 -4.23 -12.41
CA LEU A 149 -20.85 -5.01 -13.07
C LEU A 149 -21.35 -5.62 -14.39
N PRO A 150 -20.59 -5.48 -15.48
CA PRO A 150 -20.92 -6.18 -16.71
C PRO A 150 -20.61 -7.68 -16.55
N PRO A 151 -21.11 -8.56 -17.45
CA PRO A 151 -20.85 -10.00 -17.37
C PRO A 151 -19.36 -10.34 -17.27
N ILE A 152 -19.00 -11.41 -16.56
CA ILE A 152 -17.60 -11.80 -16.30
C ILE A 152 -16.80 -11.94 -17.61
N ASP A 153 -17.42 -12.44 -18.68
CA ASP A 153 -16.77 -12.52 -19.99
C ASP A 153 -16.34 -11.13 -20.49
N THR A 154 -17.15 -10.09 -20.29
CA THR A 154 -16.80 -8.72 -20.68
C THR A 154 -15.81 -8.02 -19.74
N LEU A 155 -15.68 -8.48 -18.48
CA LEU A 155 -14.65 -8.00 -17.54
C LEU A 155 -13.25 -8.49 -17.91
N ASN A 156 -13.15 -9.70 -18.48
CA ASN A 156 -11.90 -10.30 -18.93
C ASN A 156 -11.53 -9.95 -20.39
N LEU A 157 -12.46 -9.37 -21.16
CA LEU A 157 -12.31 -9.07 -22.59
C LEU A 157 -11.86 -7.62 -22.88
N ALA A 158 -11.28 -6.91 -21.91
CA ALA A 158 -10.37 -5.81 -22.25
C ALA A 158 -9.19 -6.44 -23.01
N GLU A 159 -9.27 -6.38 -24.33
CA GLU A 159 -8.65 -7.23 -25.34
C GLU A 159 -7.18 -7.59 -25.06
N GLY A 160 -6.81 -8.84 -25.37
CA GLY A 160 -5.50 -9.49 -25.18
C GLY A 160 -4.30 -8.86 -25.91
N SER A 161 -4.12 -7.56 -25.72
CA SER A 161 -3.00 -6.73 -26.15
C SER A 161 -2.79 -5.51 -25.22
N ALA A 162 -3.76 -5.14 -24.38
CA ALA A 162 -3.59 -4.07 -23.39
C ALA A 162 -3.17 -4.65 -22.02
N ILE A 163 -1.95 -4.33 -21.57
CA ILE A 163 -1.47 -4.61 -20.21
C ILE A 163 -2.13 -3.67 -19.18
N THR A 164 -2.82 -2.62 -19.65
CA THR A 164 -3.44 -1.58 -18.84
C THR A 164 -4.87 -1.95 -18.42
N PRO A 165 -5.24 -1.85 -17.14
CA PRO A 165 -6.57 -2.23 -16.67
C PRO A 165 -7.68 -1.35 -17.24
N GLY A 166 -8.82 -1.94 -17.58
CA GLY A 166 -10.01 -1.24 -18.07
C GLY A 166 -10.74 -0.44 -16.97
N TYR A 167 -11.85 0.19 -17.34
CA TYR A 167 -12.64 1.02 -16.42
C TYR A 167 -13.21 0.25 -15.21
N TYR A 168 -13.66 -1.00 -15.44
CA TYR A 168 -14.18 -1.87 -14.38
C TYR A 168 -13.09 -2.56 -13.56
N GLN A 169 -11.84 -2.43 -13.98
CA GLN A 169 -10.71 -3.10 -13.36
C GLN A 169 -9.96 -2.13 -12.45
N THR A 170 -10.25 -2.19 -11.16
CA THR A 170 -9.71 -1.24 -10.18
C THR A 170 -8.52 -1.81 -9.41
N SER A 171 -8.55 -3.08 -9.02
CA SER A 171 -7.54 -3.68 -8.13
C SER A 171 -7.48 -5.21 -8.21
N GLU A 172 -7.72 -5.79 -9.39
CA GLU A 172 -7.75 -7.25 -9.64
C GLU A 172 -6.43 -7.93 -9.30
N TYR A 173 -5.33 -7.20 -9.48
CA TYR A 173 -3.99 -7.64 -9.12
C TYR A 173 -3.36 -6.64 -8.17
N MET A 174 -2.91 -7.14 -7.02
CA MET A 174 -2.15 -6.37 -6.06
C MET A 174 -0.66 -6.37 -6.47
N ALA A 175 -0.34 -5.70 -7.59
CA ALA A 175 1.01 -5.64 -8.14
C ALA A 175 1.29 -4.31 -8.85
N GLY A 176 2.55 -3.88 -8.89
CA GLY A 176 2.96 -2.62 -9.51
C GLY A 176 2.59 -1.41 -8.67
N THR A 177 2.12 -0.35 -9.33
CA THR A 177 1.80 0.93 -8.70
C THR A 177 0.30 1.04 -8.45
N VAL A 178 -0.08 1.47 -7.24
CA VAL A 178 -1.48 1.55 -6.82
C VAL A 178 -1.78 2.93 -6.23
N ALA A 179 -2.77 3.63 -6.81
CA ALA A 179 -3.34 4.82 -6.19
C ALA A 179 -4.34 4.42 -5.12
N VAL A 180 -4.24 5.02 -3.94
CA VAL A 180 -5.13 4.76 -2.81
C VAL A 180 -5.83 6.06 -2.44
N GLY A 181 -7.13 6.13 -2.70
CA GLY A 181 -7.97 7.18 -2.14
C GLY A 181 -8.22 6.91 -0.67
N ILE A 182 -7.81 7.83 0.21
CA ILE A 182 -8.11 7.72 1.65
C ILE A 182 -9.14 8.78 1.98
N VAL A 183 -10.38 8.35 2.18
CA VAL A 183 -11.53 9.21 2.42
C VAL A 183 -11.99 9.07 3.85
N LEU A 184 -11.70 10.07 4.68
CA LEU A 184 -12.39 10.26 5.94
C LEU A 184 -13.68 11.04 5.68
N VAL A 185 -14.74 10.71 6.40
CA VAL A 185 -16.01 11.45 6.34
C VAL A 185 -16.32 12.08 7.69
N GLU A 186 -16.98 13.24 7.66
CA GLU A 186 -17.34 14.03 8.83
C GLU A 186 -18.81 14.50 8.72
N SER A 187 -19.58 14.28 9.77
CA SER A 187 -20.99 14.72 9.81
C SER A 187 -21.05 16.24 9.84
N ASN A 188 -21.97 16.82 9.06
CA ASN A 188 -22.19 18.26 9.05
C ASN A 188 -23.40 18.70 9.90
N GLY A 189 -24.04 17.76 10.60
CA GLY A 189 -25.17 18.06 11.47
C GLY A 189 -26.52 18.30 10.77
N VAL A 190 -26.59 18.21 9.43
CA VAL A 190 -27.81 18.59 8.66
C VAL A 190 -28.89 17.51 8.70
N GLY A 191 -28.50 16.25 8.52
CA GLY A 191 -29.41 15.10 8.55
C GLY A 191 -29.49 14.46 9.94
N ASP A 192 -28.34 14.11 10.50
CA ASP A 192 -28.21 13.61 11.88
C ASP A 192 -27.37 14.58 12.73
N PRO A 193 -27.50 14.60 14.07
CA PRO A 193 -26.58 15.32 14.94
C PRO A 193 -25.13 14.84 14.74
N SER A 194 -24.18 15.77 14.66
CA SER A 194 -22.74 15.46 14.69
C SER A 194 -22.35 15.07 16.12
N THR A 195 -22.02 13.81 16.35
CA THR A 195 -21.63 13.30 17.68
C THR A 195 -20.19 12.86 17.73
N GLU A 196 -19.66 12.30 16.65
CA GLU A 196 -18.24 11.98 16.50
C GLU A 196 -17.57 13.07 15.65
N ASN A 197 -16.32 13.42 15.96
CA ASN A 197 -15.59 14.46 15.25
C ASN A 197 -14.10 14.15 15.24
N TRP A 198 -13.52 14.12 14.04
CA TRP A 198 -12.11 13.78 13.88
C TRP A 198 -11.18 14.80 14.56
N THR A 199 -10.37 14.34 15.50
CA THR A 199 -9.19 15.06 15.97
C THR A 199 -8.00 14.89 15.02
N GLU A 200 -7.02 15.81 15.10
CA GLU A 200 -5.79 15.66 14.30
C GLU A 200 -4.97 14.40 14.68
N GLU A 201 -5.08 13.95 15.93
CA GLU A 201 -4.42 12.74 16.41
C GLU A 201 -5.05 11.47 15.82
N GLU A 202 -6.38 11.39 15.75
CA GLU A 202 -7.10 10.28 15.13
C GLU A 202 -6.86 10.21 13.62
N LYS A 203 -6.87 11.36 12.94
CA LYS A 203 -6.52 11.43 11.50
C LYS A 203 -5.11 10.91 11.24
N GLN A 204 -4.13 11.34 12.06
CA GLN A 204 -2.76 10.87 11.92
C GLN A 204 -2.61 9.38 12.24
N THR A 205 -3.31 8.90 13.27
CA THR A 205 -3.29 7.48 13.68
C THR A 205 -3.89 6.61 12.57
N THR A 206 -5.05 6.98 12.04
CA THR A 206 -5.71 6.30 10.92
C THR A 206 -4.80 6.25 9.70
N PHE A 207 -4.16 7.37 9.36
CA PHE A 207 -3.22 7.39 8.24
C PHE A 207 -2.00 6.49 8.48
N ASN A 208 -1.43 6.47 9.69
CA ASN A 208 -0.34 5.58 10.06
C ASN A 208 -0.74 4.10 9.90
N GLU A 209 -1.93 3.72 10.37
CA GLU A 209 -2.43 2.35 10.31
C GLU A 209 -2.70 1.89 8.87
N ILE A 210 -3.29 2.74 8.05
CA ILE A 210 -3.48 2.47 6.61
C ILE A 210 -2.13 2.23 5.95
N VAL A 211 -1.14 3.11 6.14
CA VAL A 211 0.17 2.94 5.53
C VAL A 211 0.88 1.70 6.06
N ALA A 212 0.77 1.39 7.35
CA ALA A 212 1.34 0.16 7.93
C ALA A 212 0.73 -1.11 7.33
N GLY A 213 -0.60 -1.16 7.17
CA GLY A 213 -1.30 -2.28 6.52
C GLY A 213 -0.88 -2.45 5.05
N LEU A 214 -0.72 -1.34 4.32
CA LEU A 214 -0.24 -1.38 2.93
C LEU A 214 1.26 -1.74 2.84
N ASN A 215 2.07 -1.32 3.80
CA ASN A 215 3.47 -1.73 3.89
C ASN A 215 3.57 -3.24 4.09
N TRP A 216 2.70 -3.84 4.93
CA TRP A 216 2.63 -5.30 5.07
C TRP A 216 2.36 -5.99 3.74
N TRP A 217 1.41 -5.49 2.94
CA TRP A 217 1.15 -6.01 1.59
C TRP A 217 2.35 -5.89 0.65
N ALA A 218 3.04 -4.74 0.66
CA ALA A 218 4.24 -4.53 -0.16
C ALA A 218 5.39 -5.47 0.22
N GLU A 219 5.46 -5.89 1.48
CA GLU A 219 6.48 -6.78 1.99
C GLU A 219 6.15 -8.26 1.82
N LEU A 220 4.86 -8.61 1.70
CA LEU A 220 4.40 -9.99 1.57
C LEU A 220 4.92 -10.68 0.30
N GLU A 221 4.89 -9.97 -0.84
CA GLU A 221 5.42 -10.48 -2.11
C GLU A 221 6.27 -9.41 -2.82
N PRO A 222 7.58 -9.34 -2.50
CA PRO A 222 8.52 -8.43 -3.12
C PRO A 222 8.52 -8.41 -4.66
N ARG A 223 8.22 -9.53 -5.32
CA ARG A 223 8.22 -9.64 -6.78
C ARG A 223 7.01 -8.96 -7.42
N ALA A 224 5.97 -8.66 -6.64
CA ALA A 224 4.84 -7.88 -7.10
C ALA A 224 5.22 -6.42 -7.36
N ASN A 225 6.39 -5.97 -6.90
CA ASN A 225 6.86 -4.58 -7.03
C ASN A 225 5.80 -3.55 -6.58
N LEU A 226 5.10 -3.89 -5.48
CA LEU A 226 4.03 -3.08 -4.94
C LEU A 226 4.54 -1.74 -4.42
N SER A 227 3.91 -0.66 -4.89
CA SER A 227 4.12 0.69 -4.38
C SER A 227 2.81 1.48 -4.37
N PHE A 228 2.65 2.32 -3.35
CA PHE A 228 1.42 3.06 -3.11
C PHE A 228 1.65 4.57 -3.26
N VAL A 229 0.66 5.25 -3.81
CA VAL A 229 0.54 6.72 -3.81
C VAL A 229 -0.84 7.09 -3.31
N TYR A 230 -0.94 8.17 -2.54
CA TYR A 230 -2.14 8.51 -1.78
C TYR A 230 -2.81 9.77 -2.31
N ASP A 231 -4.11 9.66 -2.58
CA ASP A 231 -5.00 10.81 -2.74
C ASP A 231 -5.56 11.17 -1.36
N ASP A 232 -5.27 12.40 -0.91
CA ASP A 232 -5.51 12.82 0.47
C ASP A 232 -6.89 13.46 0.64
N HIS A 233 -7.78 12.72 1.30
CA HIS A 233 -8.99 13.25 1.94
C HIS A 233 -9.06 12.85 3.42
N PHE A 234 -7.90 12.67 4.06
CA PHE A 234 -7.77 12.43 5.50
C PHE A 234 -7.32 13.66 6.27
N SER A 235 -6.57 14.57 5.65
CA SER A 235 -6.20 15.85 6.27
C SER A 235 -7.42 16.77 6.43
N ASN A 236 -8.35 16.71 5.48
CA ASN A 236 -9.62 17.41 5.52
C ASN A 236 -10.77 16.44 5.16
N PRO A 237 -11.39 15.79 6.17
CA PRO A 237 -12.50 14.87 5.96
C PRO A 237 -13.62 15.47 5.11
N LEU A 238 -14.25 14.65 4.28
CA LEU A 238 -15.32 15.08 3.38
C LEU A 238 -16.66 15.14 4.13
N PRO A 239 -17.45 16.20 3.92
CA PRO A 239 -18.70 16.37 4.64
C PRO A 239 -19.75 15.35 4.20
N THR A 240 -20.51 14.83 5.15
CA THR A 240 -21.69 14.00 4.94
C THR A 240 -22.87 14.55 5.74
N SER A 241 -24.09 14.36 5.22
CA SER A 241 -25.31 14.80 5.91
C SER A 241 -25.68 13.95 7.12
N VAL A 242 -25.10 12.75 7.25
CA VAL A 242 -25.43 11.74 8.27
C VAL A 242 -24.24 11.46 9.18
N GLU A 243 -24.51 11.00 10.40
CA GLU A 243 -23.50 10.52 11.37
C GLU A 243 -23.29 9.02 11.14
N PRO A 244 -22.25 8.60 10.38
CA PRO A 244 -22.21 7.27 9.80
C PRO A 244 -22.15 6.15 10.84
N ILE A 245 -21.44 6.35 11.96
CA ILE A 245 -21.29 5.33 13.01
C ILE A 245 -22.60 5.06 13.76
N SER A 246 -23.51 6.04 13.77
CA SER A 246 -24.82 5.93 14.40
C SER A 246 -25.85 5.17 13.56
N ARG A 247 -25.51 4.86 12.30
CA ARG A 247 -26.41 4.22 11.32
C ARG A 247 -26.10 2.75 11.09
N SER A 248 -27.05 2.08 10.44
CA SER A 248 -26.84 0.70 10.00
C SER A 248 -25.72 0.62 8.98
N TYR A 249 -24.93 -0.47 9.02
CA TYR A 249 -23.94 -0.79 8.00
C TYR A 249 -24.47 -0.71 6.56
N PHE A 250 -25.75 -1.05 6.34
CA PHE A 250 -26.39 -0.99 5.01
C PHE A 250 -26.67 0.44 4.50
N ASP A 251 -26.52 1.45 5.35
CA ASP A 251 -26.71 2.86 5.01
C ASP A 251 -25.45 3.52 4.44
N GLN A 252 -24.38 2.74 4.20
CA GLN A 252 -23.12 3.23 3.64
C GLN A 252 -23.27 4.02 2.34
N LYS A 253 -24.29 3.70 1.55
CA LYS A 253 -24.60 4.39 0.29
C LYS A 253 -24.83 5.91 0.46
N TYR A 254 -25.26 6.39 1.63
CA TYR A 254 -25.55 7.81 1.83
C TYR A 254 -24.25 8.61 2.00
N TRP A 255 -23.42 8.24 2.97
CA TRP A 255 -22.20 8.97 3.27
C TRP A 255 -21.09 8.74 2.22
N ILE A 256 -21.03 7.56 1.57
CA ILE A 256 -20.13 7.36 0.42
C ILE A 256 -20.55 8.28 -0.73
N ALA A 257 -21.85 8.34 -1.04
CA ALA A 257 -22.32 9.18 -2.14
C ALA A 257 -22.15 10.67 -1.85
N ASP A 258 -22.40 11.13 -0.61
CA ASP A 258 -22.17 12.52 -0.21
C ASP A 258 -20.68 12.90 -0.39
N ALA A 259 -19.77 12.06 0.08
CA ALA A 259 -18.34 12.26 -0.07
C ALA A 259 -17.92 12.36 -1.55
N LEU A 260 -18.34 11.39 -2.39
CA LEU A 260 -17.96 11.36 -3.79
C LEU A 260 -18.63 12.44 -4.64
N ASN A 261 -19.85 12.85 -4.31
CA ASN A 261 -20.47 14.04 -4.89
C ASN A 261 -19.64 15.29 -4.57
N GLY A 262 -19.12 15.40 -3.34
CA GLY A 262 -18.21 16.46 -2.92
C GLY A 262 -16.92 16.52 -3.75
N LEU A 263 -16.45 15.38 -4.26
CA LEU A 263 -15.31 15.26 -5.17
C LEU A 263 -15.69 15.44 -6.66
N GLY A 264 -16.98 15.63 -6.97
CA GLY A 264 -17.46 15.83 -8.34
C GLY A 264 -17.81 14.55 -9.09
N HIS A 265 -17.87 13.39 -8.41
CA HIS A 265 -18.23 12.10 -8.98
C HIS A 265 -19.72 11.82 -8.77
N TYR A 266 -20.54 12.17 -9.76
CA TYR A 266 -21.99 12.02 -9.72
C TYR A 266 -22.43 10.81 -10.54
N ALA A 267 -23.12 9.85 -9.91
CA ALA A 267 -23.76 8.74 -10.60
C ALA A 267 -24.98 8.24 -9.83
N SER A 268 -25.79 7.40 -10.49
CA SER A 268 -26.98 6.79 -9.86
C SER A 268 -26.66 5.77 -8.77
N SER A 269 -25.44 5.22 -8.77
CA SER A 269 -24.95 4.23 -7.82
C SER A 269 -23.61 4.70 -7.26
N TYR A 270 -23.46 4.62 -5.94
CA TYR A 270 -22.19 4.95 -5.28
C TYR A 270 -21.05 4.01 -5.73
N PHE A 271 -21.34 2.78 -6.15
CA PHE A 271 -20.35 1.90 -6.77
C PHE A 271 -19.77 2.50 -8.06
N THR A 272 -20.61 3.11 -8.90
CA THR A 272 -20.17 3.81 -10.10
C THR A 272 -19.34 5.04 -9.74
N GLN A 273 -19.76 5.81 -8.73
CA GLN A 273 -19.02 6.97 -8.25
C GLN A 273 -17.62 6.58 -7.76
N VAL A 274 -17.51 5.52 -6.94
CA VAL A 274 -16.21 5.02 -6.43
C VAL A 274 -15.33 4.59 -7.60
N ARG A 275 -15.90 3.93 -8.60
CA ARG A 275 -15.17 3.52 -9.80
C ARG A 275 -14.71 4.72 -10.63
N ASP A 276 -15.53 5.74 -10.79
CA ASP A 276 -15.16 6.98 -11.47
C ASP A 276 -14.01 7.68 -10.76
N TYR A 277 -14.08 7.76 -9.43
CA TYR A 277 -13.01 8.31 -8.59
C TYR A 277 -11.72 7.49 -8.69
N ASN A 278 -11.78 6.17 -8.54
CA ASN A 278 -10.62 5.28 -8.68
C ASN A 278 -9.96 5.45 -10.06
N ASN A 279 -10.75 5.51 -11.14
CA ASN A 279 -10.20 5.76 -12.49
C ASN A 279 -9.60 7.16 -12.61
N ALA A 280 -10.19 8.18 -11.98
CA ALA A 280 -9.64 9.53 -11.97
C ALA A 280 -8.28 9.57 -11.27
N ILE A 281 -8.16 9.05 -10.04
CA ILE A 281 -6.88 9.04 -9.32
C ILE A 281 -5.84 8.16 -10.01
N ARG A 282 -6.26 7.04 -10.62
CA ARG A 282 -5.36 6.20 -11.41
C ARG A 282 -4.71 6.98 -12.55
N ASN A 283 -5.51 7.76 -13.28
CA ASN A 283 -5.03 8.63 -14.35
C ASN A 283 -4.20 9.81 -13.80
N THR A 284 -4.62 10.44 -12.72
CA THR A 284 -3.89 11.56 -12.09
C THR A 284 -2.48 11.14 -11.66
N TYR A 285 -2.35 9.97 -11.04
CA TYR A 285 -1.09 9.48 -10.50
C TYR A 285 -0.31 8.55 -11.43
N GLN A 286 -0.86 8.24 -12.61
CA GLN A 286 -0.26 7.33 -13.59
C GLN A 286 0.10 5.97 -12.98
N THR A 287 -0.90 5.36 -12.32
CA THR A 287 -0.74 4.07 -11.63
C THR A 287 -1.40 2.93 -12.40
N ASP A 288 -0.99 1.70 -12.09
CA ASP A 288 -1.55 0.50 -12.70
C ASP A 288 -2.97 0.25 -12.18
N TRP A 289 -3.17 0.43 -10.87
CA TRP A 289 -4.41 0.12 -10.15
C TRP A 289 -4.84 1.29 -9.26
N ALA A 290 -6.10 1.28 -8.83
CA ALA A 290 -6.58 2.19 -7.81
C ALA A 290 -7.71 1.59 -6.98
N PHE A 291 -7.71 1.86 -5.68
CA PHE A 291 -8.86 1.57 -4.82
C PHE A 291 -9.03 2.69 -3.78
N THR A 292 -10.18 2.68 -3.10
CA THR A 292 -10.51 3.67 -2.07
C THR A 292 -10.77 2.99 -0.74
N ILE A 293 -10.21 3.56 0.33
CA ILE A 293 -10.50 3.23 1.71
C ILE A 293 -11.38 4.35 2.25
N PHE A 294 -12.57 4.01 2.72
CA PHE A 294 -13.42 4.91 3.47
C PHE A 294 -13.28 4.61 4.96
N VAL A 295 -13.17 5.65 5.78
CA VAL A 295 -13.12 5.51 7.23
C VAL A 295 -14.12 6.47 7.86
N VAL A 296 -14.80 5.95 8.87
CA VAL A 296 -15.79 6.63 9.70
C VAL A 296 -15.22 6.75 11.10
N ASP A 297 -15.43 7.89 11.74
CA ASP A 297 -14.99 8.10 13.12
C ASP A 297 -15.83 7.30 14.11
N SER A 298 -15.20 6.83 15.18
CA SER A 298 -15.83 6.01 16.23
C SER A 298 -15.08 6.17 17.56
N ALA A 299 -14.96 7.42 18.02
CA ALA A 299 -14.25 7.78 19.25
C ALA A 299 -14.95 7.29 20.55
#